data_AF-A0A957FQC1-F1
#
_entry.id   AF-A0A957FQC1-F1
#
_cell.length_a   1.000
_cell.length_b   1.000
_cell.length_c   1.000
_cell.angle_alpha   90.00
_cell.angle_beta   90.00
_cell.angle_gamma   90.00
#
_symmetry.space_group_name_H-M   'P 1'
#
loop_
_entity.id
_entity.type
_entity.pdbx_description
1 polymer ?
#
loop_
_entity_poly.entity_id
_entity_poly.type
_entity_poly.pdbx_seq_one_letter_code
_entity_poly.pdbx_strand_id
1 'polypeptide(L)'
;MMTKPNLHEYDRPAYITGLAHRVWQPNQPPPLPTVVMVHGRYGTEDVTWVFAQAMPADWLLVAPRAILPETENPSDEAGYSWLNMPHGRWPRLDEFEDGVTA
;
A
#
# COMPACT_ATOMS: atom_id res chain seq x y z
N MET A 1 25.60 -5.57 1.88
CA MET A 1 24.77 -6.03 0.75
C MET A 1 23.47 -6.54 1.36
N MET A 2 22.37 -5.77 1.31
CA MET A 2 21.07 -6.28 1.72
C MET A 2 20.69 -7.40 0.76
N THR A 3 20.42 -8.58 1.29
CA THR A 3 19.74 -9.66 0.57
C THR A 3 18.44 -9.10 -0.01
N LYS A 4 18.17 -9.41 -1.29
CA LYS A 4 16.94 -8.95 -1.96
C LYS A 4 15.72 -9.30 -1.10
N PRO A 5 14.77 -8.37 -0.91
CA PRO A 5 13.53 -8.68 -0.21
C PRO A 5 12.87 -9.89 -0.86
N ASN A 6 12.44 -10.86 -0.05
CA ASN A 6 11.57 -11.92 -0.52
C ASN A 6 10.25 -11.27 -0.94
N LEU A 7 9.98 -11.26 -2.24
CA LEU A 7 8.65 -10.95 -2.74
C LEU A 7 7.76 -12.11 -2.30
N HIS A 8 6.98 -11.91 -1.24
CA HIS A 8 5.81 -12.75 -1.04
C HIS A 8 4.76 -12.28 -2.05
N GLU A 9 4.96 -12.67 -3.31
CA GLU A 9 3.88 -12.73 -4.28
C GLU A 9 3.01 -13.90 -3.83
N TYR A 10 1.94 -13.59 -3.10
CA TYR A 10 0.82 -14.52 -3.13
C TYR A 10 0.30 -14.44 -4.55
N ASP A 11 0.50 -15.50 -5.32
CA ASP A 11 0.10 -15.68 -6.72
C ASP A 11 -1.43 -15.49 -6.97
N ARG A 12 -2.16 -15.11 -5.93
CA ARG A 12 -3.56 -14.66 -5.87
C ARG A 12 -3.69 -13.75 -4.64
N PRO A 13 -4.53 -12.71 -4.63
CA PRO A 13 -4.68 -11.85 -3.47
C PRO A 13 -5.13 -12.69 -2.27
N ALA A 14 -4.25 -12.87 -1.29
CA ALA A 14 -4.53 -13.63 -0.08
C ALA A 14 -5.41 -12.77 0.84
N TYR A 15 -6.72 -12.86 0.61
CA TYR A 15 -7.75 -12.25 1.45
C TYR A 15 -7.76 -12.93 2.82
N ILE A 16 -7.07 -12.36 3.80
CA ILE A 16 -7.33 -12.71 5.21
C ILE A 16 -7.70 -11.47 6.05
N THR A 17 -7.60 -10.26 5.47
CA THR A 17 -8.25 -9.04 6.01
C THR A 17 -8.83 -8.02 5.00
N GLY A 18 -8.62 -8.01 3.66
CA GLY A 18 -7.78 -8.75 2.73
C GLY A 18 -7.39 -7.83 1.57
N LEU A 19 -6.44 -6.92 1.83
CA LEU A 19 -5.86 -6.06 0.81
C LEU A 19 -4.74 -6.80 0.08
N ALA A 20 -4.63 -6.61 -1.24
CA ALA A 20 -3.39 -6.94 -1.93
C ALA A 20 -2.26 -6.09 -1.32
N HIS A 21 -1.10 -6.69 -1.06
CA HIS A 21 -0.02 -6.01 -0.36
C HIS A 21 1.33 -6.67 -0.66
N ARG A 22 2.40 -5.89 -0.54
CA ARG A 22 3.77 -6.40 -0.49
C ARG A 22 4.33 -6.29 0.91
N VAL A 23 5.16 -7.27 1.29
CA VAL A 23 5.78 -7.34 2.61
C VAL A 23 7.28 -7.56 2.48
N TRP A 24 8.05 -6.88 3.31
CA TRP A 24 9.41 -7.30 3.68
C TRP A 24 9.38 -7.68 5.15
N GLN A 25 9.74 -8.93 5.44
CA GLN A 25 9.78 -9.44 6.81
C GLN A 25 11.23 -9.76 7.19
N PRO A 26 11.75 -9.17 8.30
CA PRO A 26 13.05 -9.55 8.81
C PRO A 26 13.01 -10.96 9.38
N ASN A 27 14.16 -11.64 9.36
CA ASN A 27 14.35 -12.91 10.06
C ASN A 27 14.62 -12.67 11.57
N GLN A 28 13.65 -12.10 12.26
CA GLN A 28 13.67 -11.76 13.69
C GLN A 28 12.31 -12.14 14.30
N PRO A 29 12.25 -12.61 15.55
CA PRO A 29 10.98 -12.88 16.22
C PRO A 29 10.23 -11.57 16.56
N PRO A 30 8.89 -11.56 16.58
CA PRO A 30 8.10 -10.40 16.98
C PRO A 30 8.23 -10.08 18.49
N PRO A 31 7.89 -8.84 18.92
CA PRO A 31 7.34 -7.75 18.11
C PRO A 31 8.41 -7.02 17.28
N LEU A 32 8.04 -6.65 16.06
CA LEU A 32 8.90 -5.89 15.14
C LEU A 32 8.38 -4.46 15.00
N PRO A 33 9.25 -3.44 15.07
CA PRO A 33 8.89 -2.11 14.58
C PRO A 33 8.36 -2.24 13.14
N THR A 34 7.22 -1.61 12.87
CA THR A 34 6.49 -1.81 11.61
C THR A 34 6.25 -0.48 10.92
N VAL A 35 6.53 -0.43 9.62
CA VAL A 35 6.16 0.69 8.75
C VAL A 35 5.09 0.21 7.77
N VAL A 36 3.99 0.97 7.73
CA VAL A 36 2.95 0.81 6.71
C VAL A 36 3.15 1.90 5.66
N MET A 37 3.49 1.49 4.44
CA MET A 37 3.83 2.37 3.33
C MET A 37 2.61 2.58 2.41
N VAL A 38 1.83 3.62 2.68
CA VAL A 38 0.57 3.92 1.98
C VAL A 38 0.83 4.78 0.74
N HIS A 39 0.38 4.33 -0.43
CA HIS A 39 0.50 5.09 -1.68
C HIS A 39 -0.61 6.13 -1.86
N GLY A 40 -0.36 7.13 -2.70
CA GLY A 40 -1.35 8.13 -3.11
C GLY A 40 -2.28 7.67 -4.25
N ARG A 41 -3.07 8.59 -4.80
CA ARG A 41 -3.96 8.36 -5.95
C ARG A 41 -3.20 7.78 -7.14
N TYR A 42 -3.83 6.83 -7.86
CA TYR A 42 -3.22 6.11 -9.00
C TYR A 42 -1.96 5.29 -8.64
N GLY A 43 -1.70 5.04 -7.35
CA GLY A 43 -0.58 4.21 -6.92
C GLY A 43 -0.91 2.72 -6.82
N THR A 44 0.10 1.92 -6.53
CA THR A 44 -0.04 0.48 -6.21
C THR A 44 0.79 0.16 -4.96
N GLU A 45 0.75 -1.10 -4.52
CA GLU A 45 1.63 -1.63 -3.48
C GLU A 45 3.13 -1.62 -3.83
N ASP A 46 3.50 -1.24 -5.05
CA ASP A 46 4.90 -1.17 -5.52
C ASP A 46 5.52 0.21 -5.36
N VAL A 47 4.75 1.28 -5.60
CA VAL A 47 5.33 2.63 -5.79
C VAL A 47 6.04 3.15 -4.54
N THR A 48 5.62 2.72 -3.35
CA THR A 48 6.20 3.15 -2.08
C THR A 48 7.51 2.43 -1.73
N TRP A 49 7.87 1.36 -2.44
CA TRP A 49 9.11 0.61 -2.19
C TRP A 49 10.38 1.39 -2.50
N VAL A 50 10.28 2.53 -3.20
CA VAL A 50 11.40 3.48 -3.33
C VAL A 50 11.94 3.91 -1.96
N PHE A 51 11.10 3.94 -0.92
CA PHE A 51 11.51 4.31 0.44
C PHE A 51 12.16 3.17 1.23
N ALA A 52 12.04 1.93 0.78
CA ALA A 52 12.54 0.76 1.52
C ALA A 52 14.05 0.85 1.79
N GLN A 53 14.82 1.48 0.89
CA GLN A 53 16.27 1.65 1.06
C GLN A 53 16.66 2.58 2.22
N ALA A 54 15.75 3.45 2.65
CA ALA A 54 15.97 4.35 3.78
C ALA A 54 15.52 3.76 5.12
N MET A 55 14.82 2.61 5.11
CA MET A 55 14.28 2.00 6.31
C MET A 55 15.31 1.07 6.99
N PRO A 56 15.27 0.94 8.33
CA PRO A 56 16.12 -0.03 9.02
C PRO A 56 15.87 -1.46 8.55
N ALA A 57 16.97 -2.22 8.42
CA ALA A 57 16.99 -3.58 7.89
C ALA A 57 16.43 -4.64 8.85
N ASP A 58 15.80 -4.22 9.94
CA ASP A 58 15.23 -5.04 11.01
C ASP A 58 13.74 -4.67 11.29
N TRP A 59 13.12 -3.84 10.45
CA TRP A 59 11.74 -3.35 10.61
C TRP A 59 10.74 -3.92 9.60
N LEU A 60 9.67 -4.56 10.06
CA LEU A 60 8.62 -5.06 9.16
C LEU A 60 8.09 -3.93 8.23
N LEU A 61 8.17 -4.13 6.92
CA LEU A 61 7.61 -3.20 5.94
C LEU A 61 6.39 -3.82 5.29
N VAL A 62 5.27 -3.10 5.28
CA VAL A 62 4.03 -3.53 4.62
C VAL A 62 3.55 -2.40 3.71
N ALA A 63 3.36 -2.69 2.43
CA ALA A 63 2.81 -1.77 1.45
C ALA A 63 1.47 -2.33 0.92
N PRO A 64 0.32 -1.86 1.41
CA PRO A 64 -0.97 -2.28 0.89
C PRO A 64 -1.36 -1.51 -0.37
N ARG A 65 -2.09 -2.19 -1.26
CA ARG A 65 -2.83 -1.60 -2.38
C ARG A 65 -4.18 -1.08 -1.88
N ALA A 66 -4.59 0.07 -2.38
CA ALA A 66 -5.91 0.61 -2.13
C ALA A 66 -7.05 -0.23 -2.75
N ILE A 67 -8.28 -0.04 -2.28
CA ILE A 67 -9.43 -0.89 -2.62
C ILE A 67 -10.15 -0.51 -3.90
N LEU A 68 -10.06 0.75 -4.36
CA LEU A 68 -10.79 1.22 -5.54
C LEU A 68 -9.84 1.29 -6.75
N PRO A 69 -10.12 0.59 -7.86
CA PRO A 69 -9.38 0.81 -9.10
C PRO A 69 -9.74 2.17 -9.70
N GLU A 70 -8.76 2.86 -10.26
CA GLU A 70 -8.95 4.11 -11.00
C GLU A 70 -9.45 3.83 -12.42
N THR A 71 -10.73 4.01 -12.67
CA THR A 71 -11.38 3.64 -13.95
C THR A 71 -11.35 4.75 -15.00
N GLU A 72 -10.84 5.94 -14.66
CA GLU A 72 -10.80 7.11 -15.54
C GLU A 72 -9.77 6.97 -16.69
N ASN A 73 -8.81 6.04 -16.56
CA ASN A 73 -7.91 5.65 -17.63
C ASN A 73 -8.05 4.14 -17.89
N PRO A 74 -8.59 3.71 -19.04
CA PRO A 74 -8.82 2.30 -19.34
C PRO A 74 -7.54 1.51 -19.69
N SER A 75 -6.36 2.07 -19.45
CA SER A 75 -5.11 1.33 -19.57
C SER A 75 -5.00 0.24 -18.51
N ASP A 76 -4.37 -0.88 -18.85
CA ASP A 76 -4.03 -1.97 -17.91
C ASP A 76 -3.08 -1.52 -16.76
N GLU A 77 -2.56 -0.29 -16.82
CA GLU A 77 -1.77 0.38 -15.77
C GLU A 77 -2.61 1.26 -14.82
N ALA A 78 -3.95 1.14 -14.86
CA ALA A 78 -4.83 1.85 -13.95
C ALA A 78 -4.45 1.55 -12.49
N GLY A 79 -3.95 2.57 -11.78
CA GLY A 79 -3.61 2.45 -10.37
C GLY A 79 -4.83 2.36 -9.46
N TYR A 80 -4.61 2.46 -8.15
CA TYR A 80 -5.64 2.33 -7.14
C TYR A 80 -5.72 3.58 -6.26
N SER A 81 -6.89 3.78 -5.66
CA SER A 81 -7.19 4.87 -4.75
C SER A 81 -7.98 4.40 -3.54
N TRP A 82 -7.75 5.06 -2.41
CA TRP A 82 -8.41 4.74 -1.14
C TRP A 82 -9.84 5.27 -1.08
N LEU A 83 -10.07 6.40 -1.75
CA LEU A 83 -11.37 7.06 -1.85
C LEU A 83 -11.59 7.49 -3.30
N ASN A 84 -12.85 7.50 -3.73
CA ASN A 84 -13.22 8.05 -5.03
C ASN A 84 -13.09 9.57 -4.98
N MET A 85 -12.17 10.14 -5.75
CA MET A 85 -11.85 11.56 -5.74
C MET A 85 -12.31 12.21 -7.04
N PRO A 86 -13.39 13.01 -7.04
CA PRO A 86 -13.86 13.65 -8.26
C PRO A 86 -12.80 14.54 -8.89
N HIS A 87 -12.67 14.45 -10.20
CA HIS A 87 -11.74 15.29 -10.96
C HIS A 87 -11.93 16.78 -10.67
N GLY A 88 -10.80 17.49 -10.58
CA GLY A 88 -10.79 18.95 -10.51
C GLY A 88 -11.20 19.56 -9.17
N ARG A 89 -11.35 18.75 -8.10
CA ARG A 89 -11.56 19.29 -6.75
C ARG A 89 -10.64 18.64 -5.72
N TRP A 90 -10.26 19.46 -4.73
CA TRP A 90 -9.70 18.96 -3.49
C TRP A 90 -10.82 18.48 -2.56
N PRO A 91 -10.60 17.43 -1.77
CA PRO A 91 -11.60 16.96 -0.82
C PRO A 91 -11.76 17.98 0.29
N ARG A 92 -12.98 18.10 0.80
CA ARG A 92 -13.28 18.85 2.01
C ARG A 92 -13.00 17.98 3.23
N LEU A 93 -12.83 18.62 4.39
CA LEU A 93 -12.49 17.91 5.62
C LEU A 93 -13.60 16.95 6.09
N ASP A 94 -14.86 17.31 5.87
CA ASP A 94 -16.04 16.49 6.19
C ASP A 94 -16.15 15.23 5.32
N GLU A 95 -15.62 15.25 4.10
CA GLU A 95 -15.57 14.06 3.22
C GLU A 95 -14.63 12.96 3.75
N PHE A 96 -13.87 13.21 4.82
CA PHE A 96 -13.04 12.21 5.50
C PHE A 96 -13.72 11.55 6.71
N GLU A 97 -14.92 12.00 7.13
CA GLU A 97 -15.57 11.51 8.35
C GLU A 97 -15.75 9.98 8.36
N ASP A 98 -16.22 9.41 7.24
CA ASP A 98 -16.44 7.97 7.11
C ASP A 98 -15.15 7.16 7.39
N GLY A 99 -13.99 7.68 7.01
CA GLY A 99 -12.70 7.04 7.23
C GLY A 99 -12.16 7.19 8.67
N VAL A 100 -12.71 8.12 9.46
CA VAL A 100 -12.31 8.36 10.86
C VAL A 100 -13.19 7.60 11.84
N THR A 101 -14.47 7.38 11.50
CA THR A 101 -15.45 6.73 12.39
C THR A 101 -15.61 5.22 12.18
N ALA A 102 -14.98 4.67 11.14
CA ALA A 102 -15.06 3.24 10.79
C ALA A 102 -14.15 2.34 11.65
#